data_AF-A0A507SXX1-F1
#
_entry.id   AF-A0A507SXX1-F1
#
_cell.length_a   1.000
_cell.length_b   1.000
_cell.length_c   1.000
_cell.angle_alpha   90.00
_cell.angle_beta   90.00
_cell.angle_gamma   90.00
#
_symmetry.space_group_name_H-M   'P 1'
#
loop_
_entity.id
_entity.type
_entity.pdbx_description
1 polymer ?
#
loop_
_entity_poly.entity_id
_entity_poly.type
_entity_poly.pdbx_seq_one_letter_code
_entity_poly.pdbx_strand_id
1 'polypeptide(L)'
;MFKKASKEAWSVVKKSNMFMLAIGLLIGASFNSVVKSLAYDIILPPIAKLTGAESLEKWAWGPVLIGKFLAALLSFILVSAVIYVILMIVFLIRTKIDFRKILKLKQETPKEPEPTTEQLILIELRKLNEKFEKVDESKDTECVEHLQEQEANQNDDLAKSDNKKNIN
;
A
#
# COMPACT_ATOMS: atom_id res chain seq x y z
N MET A 1 -14.75 34.67 -10.16
CA MET A 1 -15.34 33.31 -10.08
C MET A 1 -14.35 32.21 -10.49
N PHE A 2 -13.60 32.38 -11.59
CA PHE A 2 -12.59 31.42 -12.07
C PHE A 2 -11.49 31.01 -11.05
N LYS A 3 -11.05 31.96 -10.21
CA LYS A 3 -10.07 31.69 -9.13
C LYS A 3 -10.61 30.77 -8.01
N LYS A 4 -11.93 30.73 -7.78
CA LYS A 4 -12.54 29.82 -6.79
C LYS A 4 -12.63 28.40 -7.37
N ALA A 5 -13.13 28.29 -8.60
CA ALA A 5 -13.25 27.00 -9.29
C ALA A 5 -11.90 26.28 -9.43
N SER A 6 -10.83 27.00 -9.81
CA SER A 6 -9.48 26.41 -9.89
C SER A 6 -8.94 25.97 -8.53
N LYS A 7 -9.23 26.70 -7.45
CA LYS A 7 -8.81 26.35 -6.09
C LYS A 7 -9.52 25.11 -5.56
N GLU A 8 -10.82 24.96 -5.87
CA GLU A 8 -11.63 23.78 -5.54
C GLU A 8 -11.19 22.56 -6.37
N ALA A 9 -10.95 22.72 -7.67
CA ALA A 9 -10.41 21.64 -8.49
C ALA A 9 -9.04 21.16 -7.96
N TRP A 10 -8.16 22.08 -7.55
CA TRP A 10 -6.85 21.72 -7.01
C TRP A 10 -6.94 20.98 -5.68
N SER A 11 -7.93 21.28 -4.83
CA SER A 11 -8.11 20.55 -3.56
C SER A 11 -8.60 19.11 -3.80
N VAL A 12 -9.45 18.92 -4.80
CA VAL A 12 -9.94 17.59 -5.22
C VAL A 12 -8.83 16.74 -5.82
N VAL A 13 -8.03 17.31 -6.74
CA VAL A 13 -6.90 16.60 -7.36
C VAL A 13 -5.84 16.20 -6.33
N LYS A 14 -5.53 17.07 -5.36
CA LYS A 14 -4.55 16.80 -4.31
C LYS A 14 -5.02 15.77 -3.27
N LYS A 15 -6.33 15.62 -3.06
CA LYS A 15 -6.89 14.59 -2.18
C LYS A 15 -6.83 13.18 -2.77
N SER A 16 -6.57 13.03 -4.07
CA SER A 16 -6.64 11.76 -4.78
C SER A 16 -5.28 11.29 -5.30
N ASN A 17 -5.11 9.97 -5.45
CA ASN A 17 -3.95 9.35 -6.13
C ASN A 17 -3.98 9.56 -7.67
N MET A 18 -4.95 10.30 -8.19
CA MET A 18 -5.11 10.58 -9.63
C MET A 18 -3.87 11.24 -10.25
N PHE A 19 -3.16 12.08 -9.48
CA PHE A 19 -1.99 12.80 -9.99
C PHE A 19 -0.85 11.84 -10.41
N MET A 20 -0.59 10.79 -9.64
CA MET A 20 0.42 9.78 -9.96
C MET A 20 0.04 8.99 -11.22
N LEU A 21 -1.25 8.66 -11.37
CA LEU A 21 -1.76 7.95 -12.55
C LEU A 21 -1.70 8.85 -13.81
N ALA A 22 -2.06 10.12 -13.68
CA ALA A 22 -2.01 11.09 -14.78
C ALA A 22 -0.58 11.31 -15.28
N ILE A 23 0.38 11.48 -14.36
CA ILE A 23 1.80 11.61 -14.71
C ILE A 23 2.30 10.32 -15.38
N GLY A 24 1.94 9.16 -14.86
CA GLY A 24 2.32 7.87 -15.45
C GLY A 24 1.85 7.72 -16.89
N LEU A 25 0.60 8.09 -17.18
CA LEU A 25 0.04 8.06 -18.55
C LEU A 25 0.76 9.06 -19.47
N LEU A 26 1.02 10.28 -19.01
CA LEU A 26 1.67 11.33 -19.81
C LEU A 26 3.11 10.94 -20.19
N ILE A 27 3.86 10.41 -19.23
CA ILE A 27 5.22 9.92 -19.46
C ILE A 27 5.19 8.72 -20.41
N GLY A 28 4.27 7.77 -20.20
CA GLY A 28 4.13 6.59 -21.07
C GLY A 28 3.80 6.96 -22.52
N ALA A 29 2.88 7.90 -22.74
CA ALA A 29 2.51 8.38 -24.07
C ALA A 29 3.68 9.08 -24.78
N SER A 30 4.38 9.96 -24.05
CA SER A 30 5.52 10.72 -24.59
C SER A 30 6.68 9.79 -24.92
N PHE A 31 6.97 8.83 -24.03
CA PHE A 31 8.04 7.85 -24.23
C PHE A 31 7.79 6.96 -25.44
N ASN A 32 6.55 6.47 -25.62
CA ASN A 32 6.16 5.71 -26.80
C ASN A 32 6.39 6.49 -28.10
N SER A 33 6.15 7.80 -28.10
CA SER A 33 6.43 8.66 -29.26
C SER A 33 7.92 8.72 -29.61
N VAL A 34 8.79 8.79 -28.59
CA VAL A 34 10.25 8.79 -28.79
C VAL A 34 10.73 7.46 -29.37
N VAL A 35 10.25 6.34 -28.83
CA VAL A 35 10.62 5.01 -29.36
C VAL A 35 10.11 4.82 -30.79
N LYS A 36 8.92 5.33 -31.10
CA LYS A 36 8.40 5.33 -32.48
C LYS A 36 9.28 6.15 -33.41
N SER A 37 9.62 7.39 -33.06
CA SER A 37 10.51 8.23 -33.88
C SER A 37 11.86 7.53 -34.11
N LEU A 38 12.41 6.86 -33.09
CA LEU A 38 13.63 6.06 -33.27
C LEU A 38 13.43 4.93 -34.29
N ALA A 39 12.31 4.21 -34.25
CA ALA A 39 12.02 3.16 -35.22
C ALA A 39 11.83 3.73 -36.65
N TYR A 40 10.96 4.73 -36.81
CA TYR A 40 10.55 5.34 -38.09
C TYR A 40 11.66 6.17 -38.74
N ASP A 41 12.35 7.01 -37.97
CA ASP A 41 13.24 8.01 -38.53
C ASP A 41 14.69 7.51 -38.62
N ILE A 42 15.07 6.53 -37.80
CA ILE A 42 16.47 6.04 -37.74
C ILE A 42 16.62 4.61 -38.27
N ILE A 43 15.75 3.69 -37.89
CA ILE A 43 15.92 2.27 -38.22
C ILE A 43 15.33 1.92 -39.59
N LEU A 44 14.17 2.48 -39.92
CA LEU A 44 13.46 2.17 -41.17
C LEU A 44 14.12 2.68 -42.45
N PRO A 45 14.70 3.90 -42.52
CA PRO A 45 15.30 4.38 -43.76
C PRO A 45 16.47 3.52 -44.26
N PRO A 46 17.40 3.05 -43.41
CA PRO A 46 18.42 2.09 -43.81
C PRO A 46 17.85 0.75 -44.31
N ILE A 47 16.82 0.22 -43.65
CA ILE A 47 16.18 -1.05 -44.04
C ILE A 47 15.47 -0.90 -45.38
N ALA A 48 14.75 0.21 -45.60
CA ALA A 48 14.09 0.52 -46.87
C ALA A 48 15.10 0.66 -48.02
N LYS A 49 16.27 1.26 -47.74
CA LYS A 49 17.35 1.39 -48.72
C LYS A 49 17.98 0.05 -49.09
N LEU A 50 18.14 -0.86 -48.12
CA LEU A 50 18.73 -2.19 -48.32
C LEU A 50 17.80 -3.15 -49.08
N THR A 51 16.48 -3.03 -48.91
CA THR A 51 15.51 -3.87 -49.63
C THR A 51 15.25 -3.39 -51.06
N GLY A 52 15.93 -2.34 -51.53
CA GLY A 52 15.76 -1.77 -52.88
C GLY A 52 14.37 -1.15 -53.12
N ALA A 53 13.52 -1.14 -52.10
CA ALA A 53 12.22 -0.52 -52.13
C ALA A 53 12.41 0.96 -51.79
N GLU A 54 12.75 1.76 -52.81
CA GLU A 54 12.86 3.23 -52.73
C GLU A 54 11.63 3.90 -52.10
N SER A 55 10.51 3.18 -51.94
CA SER A 55 9.58 3.43 -50.85
C SER A 55 8.83 2.13 -50.48
N LEU A 56 9.17 1.48 -49.35
CA LEU A 56 8.27 0.50 -48.70
C LEU A 56 6.89 1.12 -48.39
N GLU A 57 6.82 2.45 -48.27
CA GLU A 57 5.57 3.23 -48.23
C GLU A 57 4.79 3.23 -49.55
N LYS A 58 5.45 3.13 -50.72
CA LYS A 58 4.77 3.09 -52.03
C LYS A 58 4.57 1.67 -52.55
N TRP A 59 5.17 0.66 -51.93
CA TRP A 59 4.86 -0.73 -52.23
C TRP A 59 3.52 -1.08 -51.59
N ALA A 60 2.47 -0.66 -52.28
CA ALA A 60 1.09 -0.90 -51.94
C ALA A 60 0.53 -1.93 -52.92
N TRP A 61 -0.02 -3.03 -52.39
CA TRP A 61 -0.95 -3.86 -53.14
C TRP A 61 -2.35 -3.30 -52.88
N GLY A 62 -2.80 -2.39 -53.74
CA GLY A 62 -4.05 -1.65 -53.56
C GLY A 62 -3.97 -0.61 -52.43
N PRO A 63 -4.96 -0.52 -51.51
CA PRO A 63 -4.97 0.49 -50.44
C PRO A 63 -4.06 0.13 -49.24
N VAL A 64 -3.36 -1.01 -49.25
CA VAL A 64 -2.61 -1.51 -48.10
C VAL A 64 -1.14 -1.10 -48.18
N LEU A 65 -0.69 -0.25 -47.25
CA LEU A 65 0.71 0.18 -47.14
C LEU A 65 1.53 -0.83 -46.32
N ILE A 66 2.24 -1.75 -47.00
CA ILE A 66 3.04 -2.78 -46.33
C ILE A 66 4.17 -2.17 -45.47
N GLY A 67 4.75 -1.06 -45.92
CA GLY A 67 5.82 -0.36 -45.20
C GLY A 67 5.37 0.15 -43.83
N LYS A 68 4.15 0.70 -43.74
CA LYS A 68 3.59 1.19 -42.47
C LYS A 68 3.31 0.04 -41.49
N PHE A 69 2.88 -1.11 -42.00
CA PHE A 69 2.68 -2.30 -41.17
C PHE A 69 4.00 -2.85 -40.63
N LEU A 70 5.01 -3.01 -41.50
CA LEU A 70 6.32 -3.50 -41.10
C LEU A 70 6.99 -2.55 -40.08
N ALA A 71 6.80 -1.26 -40.29
CA ALA A 71 7.28 -0.24 -39.39
C ALA A 71 6.59 -0.26 -38.01
N ALA A 72 5.27 -0.45 -37.99
CA ALA A 72 4.53 -0.64 -36.75
C ALA A 72 5.01 -1.89 -36.01
N LEU A 73 5.22 -3.00 -36.72
CA LEU A 73 5.74 -4.24 -36.15
C LEU A 73 7.14 -4.04 -35.55
N LEU A 74 8.03 -3.35 -36.26
CA LEU A 74 9.37 -3.06 -35.77
C LEU A 74 9.34 -2.15 -34.53
N SER A 75 8.50 -1.11 -34.54
CA SER A 75 8.31 -0.23 -33.38
C SER A 75 7.77 -1.00 -32.16
N PHE A 76 6.90 -2.00 -32.37
CA PHE A 76 6.39 -2.86 -31.30
C PHE A 76 7.49 -3.73 -30.68
N ILE A 77 8.34 -4.35 -31.51
CA ILE A 77 9.53 -5.07 -31.03
C ILE A 77 10.44 -4.12 -30.24
N LEU A 78 10.67 -2.90 -30.72
CA LEU A 78 11.52 -1.94 -30.02
C LEU A 78 10.93 -1.50 -28.67
N VAL A 79 9.64 -1.14 -28.64
CA VAL A 79 8.93 -0.72 -27.42
C VAL A 79 8.96 -1.83 -26.37
N SER A 80 8.64 -3.06 -26.76
CA SER A 80 8.69 -4.22 -25.86
C SER A 80 10.10 -4.50 -25.35
N ALA A 81 11.13 -4.40 -26.19
CA ALA A 81 12.53 -4.54 -25.78
C ALA A 81 12.94 -3.48 -24.75
N VAL A 82 12.56 -2.21 -24.94
CA VAL A 82 12.91 -1.17 -23.97
C VAL A 82 12.15 -1.33 -22.66
N ILE A 83 10.87 -1.70 -22.71
CA ILE A 83 10.08 -2.01 -21.51
C ILE A 83 10.71 -3.18 -20.75
N TYR A 84 11.16 -4.22 -21.45
CA TYR A 84 11.87 -5.36 -20.86
C TYR A 84 13.15 -4.90 -20.15
N VAL A 85 13.98 -4.06 -20.78
CA VAL A 85 15.21 -3.52 -20.16
C VAL A 85 14.88 -2.72 -18.89
N ILE A 86 13.86 -1.86 -18.93
CA ILE A 86 13.43 -1.08 -17.75
C ILE A 86 12.98 -2.02 -16.62
N LEU A 87 12.14 -3.02 -16.93
CA LEU A 87 11.70 -4.01 -15.95
C LEU A 87 12.87 -4.82 -15.38
N MET A 88 13.82 -5.22 -16.22
CA MET A 88 15.04 -5.93 -15.81
C MET A 88 15.88 -5.07 -14.86
N ILE A 89 16.06 -3.77 -15.14
CA ILE A 89 16.80 -2.85 -14.26
C ILE A 89 16.08 -2.69 -12.92
N VAL A 90 14.77 -2.47 -12.93
CA VAL A 90 13.98 -2.35 -11.69
C VAL A 90 14.06 -3.64 -10.88
N PHE A 91 13.96 -4.79 -11.53
CA PHE A 91 14.11 -6.10 -10.89
C PHE A 91 15.52 -6.29 -10.32
N LEU A 92 16.58 -6.00 -11.07
CA LEU A 92 17.96 -6.04 -10.61
C LEU A 92 18.20 -5.15 -9.38
N ILE A 93 17.63 -3.94 -9.37
CA ILE A 93 17.74 -3.02 -8.23
C ILE A 93 17.00 -3.59 -7.03
N ARG A 94 15.76 -4.08 -7.19
CA ARG A 94 15.00 -4.70 -6.10
C ARG A 94 15.73 -5.92 -5.54
N THR A 95 16.18 -6.83 -6.40
CA THR A 95 17.02 -7.98 -6.03
C THR A 95 18.24 -7.53 -5.25
N LYS A 96 19.01 -6.54 -5.72
CA LYS A 96 20.18 -6.03 -4.98
C LYS A 96 19.82 -5.40 -3.63
N ILE A 97 18.69 -4.69 -3.53
CA ILE A 97 18.23 -4.09 -2.26
C ILE A 97 17.84 -5.18 -1.27
N ASP A 98 17.08 -6.18 -1.70
CA ASP A 98 16.61 -7.26 -0.84
C ASP A 98 17.77 -8.16 -0.38
N PHE A 99 18.71 -8.49 -1.27
CA PHE A 99 19.96 -9.16 -0.89
C PHE A 99 20.76 -8.32 0.12
N ARG A 100 20.88 -7.00 -0.06
CA ARG A 100 21.57 -6.13 0.92
C ARG A 100 20.86 -6.10 2.27
N LYS A 101 19.52 -6.15 2.33
CA LYS A 101 18.79 -6.25 3.60
C LYS A 101 19.08 -7.58 4.30
N ILE A 102 19.07 -8.70 3.57
CA ILE A 102 19.37 -10.03 4.13
C ILE A 102 20.83 -10.10 4.63
N LEU A 103 21.77 -9.52 3.90
CA LEU A 103 23.19 -9.45 4.31
C LEU A 103 23.40 -8.55 5.54
N LYS A 104 22.67 -7.43 5.66
CA LYS A 104 22.70 -6.56 6.85
C LYS A 104 22.06 -7.23 8.06
N LEU A 105 20.92 -7.90 7.90
CA LEU A 105 20.29 -8.72 8.94
C LEU A 105 21.23 -9.83 9.45
N LYS A 106 22.11 -10.36 8.58
CA LYS A 106 23.13 -11.36 8.93
C LYS A 106 24.40 -10.77 9.53
N GLN A 107 24.66 -9.47 9.36
CA GLN A 107 25.81 -8.75 9.94
C GLN A 107 25.47 -7.98 11.22
N GLU A 108 24.19 -7.72 11.49
CA GLU A 108 23.68 -7.03 12.70
C GLU A 108 23.12 -7.98 13.78
N THR A 109 23.52 -9.25 13.78
CA THR A 109 23.45 -10.04 15.03
C THR A 109 24.81 -9.88 15.71
N PRO A 110 24.98 -9.02 16.74
CA PRO A 110 24.03 -8.71 17.81
C PRO A 110 23.88 -7.20 18.12
N LYS A 111 22.76 -6.59 17.72
CA LYS A 111 22.05 -5.64 18.58
C LYS A 111 20.56 -5.82 18.38
N GLU A 112 19.97 -6.36 19.44
CA GLU A 112 18.58 -6.69 19.70
C GLU A 112 17.58 -5.87 18.87
N PRO A 113 16.79 -6.50 17.98
CA PRO A 113 15.74 -5.80 17.26
C PRO A 113 14.66 -5.40 18.26
N GLU A 114 14.46 -4.09 18.41
CA GLU A 114 13.29 -3.57 19.12
C GLU A 114 12.02 -4.17 18.51
N PRO A 115 11.08 -4.63 19.34
CA PRO A 115 9.90 -5.35 18.90
C PRO A 115 9.11 -4.48 17.91
N THR A 116 8.81 -5.05 16.74
CA THR A 116 8.02 -4.45 15.66
C THR A 116 6.77 -3.78 16.23
N THR A 117 6.36 -2.63 15.69
CA THR A 117 5.16 -1.89 16.09
C THR A 117 3.92 -2.77 16.23
N GLU A 118 3.78 -3.81 15.40
CA GLU A 118 2.70 -4.79 15.50
C GLU A 118 2.78 -5.65 16.77
N GLN A 119 3.98 -6.04 17.22
CA GLN A 119 4.17 -6.76 18.47
C GLN A 119 3.88 -5.87 19.68
N LEU A 120 4.24 -4.58 19.62
CA LEU A 120 3.90 -3.59 20.65
C LEU A 120 2.38 -3.37 20.74
N ILE A 121 1.70 -3.26 19.60
CA ILE A 121 0.24 -3.15 19.55
C ILE A 121 -0.42 -4.41 20.13
N LEU A 122 0.07 -5.60 19.78
CA LEU A 122 -0.47 -6.86 20.33
C LEU A 122 -0.25 -6.99 21.85
N ILE A 123 0.90 -6.54 22.35
CA ILE A 123 1.18 -6.48 23.79
C ILE A 123 0.27 -5.48 24.48
N GLU A 124 0.06 -4.30 23.89
CA GLU A 124 -0.86 -3.28 24.41
C GLU A 124 -2.30 -3.78 24.43
N LEU A 125 -2.78 -4.41 23.35
CA LEU A 125 -4.11 -5.02 23.28
C LEU A 125 -4.30 -6.12 24.33
N ARG A 126 -3.31 -7.00 24.54
CA ARG A 126 -3.38 -8.04 25.58
C ARG A 126 -3.44 -7.43 26.98
N LYS A 127 -2.64 -6.39 27.23
CA LYS A 127 -2.62 -5.65 28.49
C LYS A 127 -3.93 -4.90 28.75
N LEU A 128 -4.57 -4.36 27.71
CA LEU A 128 -5.90 -3.77 27.82
C LEU A 128 -6.92 -4.85 28.20
N ASN A 129 -6.92 -6.01 27.55
CA ASN A 129 -7.87 -7.08 27.84
C ASN A 129 -7.77 -7.58 29.30
N GLU A 130 -6.56 -7.78 29.80
CA GLU A 130 -6.33 -8.18 31.19
C GLU A 130 -6.77 -7.10 32.20
N LYS A 131 -6.62 -5.82 31.84
CA LYS A 131 -7.15 -4.72 32.65
C LYS A 131 -8.68 -4.71 32.70
N PHE A 132 -9.35 -5.01 31.59
CA PHE A 132 -10.82 -5.10 31.57
C PHE A 132 -11.32 -6.32 32.36
N GLU A 133 -10.64 -7.46 32.27
CA GLU A 133 -10.96 -8.68 33.05
C GLU A 133 -10.86 -8.42 34.56
N LYS A 134 -9.80 -7.74 35.00
CA LYS A 134 -9.63 -7.32 36.41
C LYS A 134 -10.64 -6.26 36.85
N VAL A 135 -11.15 -5.44 35.92
CA VAL A 135 -12.19 -4.45 36.23
C VAL A 135 -13.54 -5.11 36.47
N ASP A 136 -13.89 -6.17 35.72
CA ASP A 136 -15.09 -6.98 36.04
C ASP A 136 -14.92 -7.72 37.36
N GLU A 137 -13.76 -8.34 37.61
CA GLU A 137 -13.47 -9.04 38.87
C GLU A 137 -13.53 -8.08 40.09
N SER A 138 -13.07 -6.82 39.94
CA SER A 138 -13.17 -5.80 40.99
C SER A 138 -14.59 -5.30 41.23
N LYS A 139 -15.43 -5.21 40.19
CA LYS A 139 -16.84 -4.82 40.35
C LYS A 139 -17.65 -5.90 41.04
N ASP A 140 -17.38 -7.16 40.71
CA ASP A 140 -18.03 -8.31 41.34
C ASP A 140 -17.58 -8.45 42.80
N THR A 141 -16.31 -8.17 43.11
CA THR A 141 -15.77 -8.22 44.47
C THR A 141 -16.29 -7.06 45.34
N GLU A 142 -16.33 -5.81 44.84
CA GLU A 142 -16.91 -4.67 45.58
C GLU A 142 -18.43 -4.85 45.79
N CYS A 143 -19.17 -5.42 44.82
CA CYS A 143 -20.60 -5.70 45.01
C CYS A 143 -20.84 -6.76 46.09
N VAL A 144 -20.00 -7.80 46.17
CA VAL A 144 -20.13 -8.85 47.18
C VAL A 144 -19.71 -8.35 48.56
N GLU A 145 -18.64 -7.55 48.68
CA GLU A 145 -18.18 -7.00 49.96
C GLU A 145 -19.21 -6.02 50.56
N HIS A 146 -19.83 -5.16 49.74
CA HIS A 146 -20.90 -4.27 50.18
C HIS A 146 -22.20 -4.99 50.57
N LEU A 147 -22.52 -6.14 49.96
CA LEU A 147 -23.67 -6.95 50.36
C LEU A 147 -23.42 -7.70 51.67
N GLN A 148 -22.20 -8.18 51.92
CA GLN A 148 -21.84 -8.84 53.18
C GLN A 148 -21.78 -7.87 54.37
N GLU A 149 -21.32 -6.62 54.15
CA GLU A 149 -21.28 -5.60 55.20
C GLU A 149 -22.69 -5.08 55.59
N GLN A 150 -23.65 -5.14 54.65
CA GLN A 150 -25.07 -4.88 54.93
C GLN A 150 -25.73 -6.05 55.68
N GLU A 151 -25.47 -7.30 55.29
CA GLU A 151 -26.00 -8.47 56.01
C GLU A 151 -25.43 -8.60 57.44
N ALA A 152 -24.17 -8.21 57.67
CA ALA A 152 -23.57 -8.20 59.01
C ALA A 152 -24.22 -7.15 59.94
N ASN A 153 -24.45 -5.93 59.46
CA ASN A 153 -25.13 -4.90 60.24
C ASN A 153 -26.61 -5.22 60.50
N GLN A 154 -27.31 -5.84 59.54
CA GLN A 154 -28.71 -6.25 59.69
C GLN A 154 -28.89 -7.35 60.76
N ASN A 155 -27.94 -8.29 60.86
CA ASN A 155 -27.98 -9.38 61.83
C ASN A 155 -27.67 -8.93 63.27
N ASP A 156 -26.80 -7.93 63.45
CA ASP A 156 -26.51 -7.35 64.76
C ASP A 156 -27.70 -6.56 65.34
N ASP A 157 -28.50 -5.92 64.50
CA ASP A 157 -29.73 -5.23 64.92
C ASP A 157 -30.85 -6.21 65.32
N LEU A 158 -30.97 -7.36 64.64
CA LEU A 158 -31.91 -8.43 65.00
C LEU A 158 -31.54 -9.09 66.33
N ALA A 159 -30.25 -9.31 66.59
CA ALA A 159 -29.77 -9.89 67.86
C ALA A 159 -30.01 -8.95 69.07
N LYS A 160 -29.99 -7.63 68.88
CA LYS A 160 -30.35 -6.66 69.94
C LYS A 160 -31.84 -6.57 70.19
N SER A 161 -32.68 -6.81 69.19
CA SER A 161 -34.14 -6.79 69.35
C SER A 161 -34.65 -7.97 70.19
N ASP A 162 -34.12 -9.18 69.99
CA ASP A 162 -34.59 -10.38 70.70
C ASP A 162 -34.20 -10.42 72.19
N ASN A 163 -33.06 -9.82 72.57
CA ASN A 163 -32.65 -9.73 73.98
C ASN A 163 -33.52 -8.73 74.78
N LYS A 164 -34.19 -7.78 74.13
CA LYS A 164 -35.08 -6.82 74.81
C LYS A 164 -36.47 -7.40 75.11
N LYS A 165 -36.86 -8.51 74.47
CA LYS A 165 -38.20 -9.11 74.62
C LYS A 165 -38.30 -10.14 75.75
N ASN A 166 -37.18 -10.51 76.39
CA ASN A 166 -37.13 -11.57 77.40
C ASN A 166 -36.85 -11.04 78.83
N ILE A 167 -37.14 -9.76 79.08
CA ILE A 167 -36.93 -9.09 80.39
C ILE A 167 -38.19 -8.33 80.84
N ASN A 168 -39.38 -8.88 80.62
CA ASN A 168 -40.61 -8.44 81.28
C ASN A 168 -41.58 -9.61 81.46
#